data_AF-B1BQY2-F1
#
_entry.id   AF-B1BQY2-F1
#
_cell.length_a   1.000
_cell.length_b   1.000
_cell.length_c   1.000
_cell.angle_alpha   90.00
_cell.angle_beta   90.00
_cell.angle_gamma   90.00
#
_symmetry.space_group_name_H-M   'P 1'
#
loop_
_entity.id
_entity.type
_entity.pdbx_description
1 polymer ?
#
loop_
_entity_poly.entity_id
_entity_poly.type
_entity_poly.pdbx_seq_one_letter_code
_entity_poly.pdbx_strand_id
1 'polypeptide(L)'
;MKEYQITLKLKEEEEMLIFNEKNEPSITYLGYNYMNNVVNASVHMPDTILIDGNIKENPYIVSNDSGVLEVTANAIAFCKFNGGIVSASATVKFNTEVALTNALMEIVALDKKAGQLIKTGSEKEDNSSIIRKINDHLSLKVFLNNDKVVRAISEYTANKATGERKAISIAQRNALKKLPPFATPIKNIFGMEGSRIGEVTLTLYGDEDNNKIIDILGIAKNINANVMKADLINVDTGEIIEVSEINNKSTEPTNNIVTEDYGTQKAIRDSLVKRYRKLPEGAFNTAAELLFSSEKVDFKTISNEEIELIISCAEKLKNN
;
A
#
# COMPACT_ATOMS: atom_id res chain seq x y z
N MET A 1 31.79 13.90 5.18
CA MET A 1 30.48 13.22 5.26
C MET A 1 29.39 14.15 4.75
N LYS A 2 28.69 13.76 3.70
CA LYS A 2 27.57 14.49 3.09
C LYS A 2 26.24 13.79 3.41
N GLU A 3 25.14 14.54 3.36
CA GLU A 3 23.79 14.00 3.43
C GLU A 3 23.23 13.85 2.01
N TYR A 4 22.64 12.68 1.76
CA TYR A 4 21.94 12.37 0.52
C TYR A 4 20.48 12.10 0.85
N GLN A 5 19.59 12.89 0.24
CA GLN A 5 18.15 12.70 0.33
C GLN A 5 17.65 12.12 -0.99
N ILE A 6 17.15 10.88 -0.94
CA ILE A 6 16.63 10.16 -2.11
C ILE A 6 15.11 10.11 -1.98
N THR A 7 14.40 10.87 -2.80
CA THR A 7 12.95 10.89 -2.83
C THR A 7 12.43 9.85 -3.84
N LEU A 8 11.69 8.89 -3.31
CA LEU A 8 11.02 7.82 -4.03
C LEU A 8 9.53 8.13 -4.16
N LYS A 9 8.96 7.77 -5.32
CA LYS A 9 7.51 7.85 -5.55
C LYS A 9 6.91 6.47 -5.38
N LEU A 10 6.10 6.30 -4.35
CA LEU A 10 5.31 5.10 -4.12
C LEU A 10 3.92 5.30 -4.74
N LYS A 11 3.42 4.27 -5.42
CA LYS A 11 2.15 4.35 -6.14
C LYS A 11 1.10 3.42 -5.57
N GLU A 12 -0.13 3.91 -5.47
CA GLU A 12 -1.30 3.11 -5.10
C GLU A 12 -1.64 2.07 -6.19
N GLU A 13 -1.51 2.42 -7.47
CA GLU A 13 -1.78 1.53 -8.61
C GLU A 13 -0.85 0.30 -8.67
N GLU A 14 0.34 0.38 -8.08
CA GLU A 14 1.32 -0.71 -7.99
C GLU A 14 1.29 -1.38 -6.61
N GLU A 15 0.23 -1.15 -5.84
CA GLU A 15 0.02 -1.67 -4.48
C GLU A 15 1.16 -1.32 -3.51
N MET A 16 1.94 -0.26 -3.76
CA MET A 16 3.02 0.19 -2.87
C MET A 16 2.49 1.01 -1.69
N LEU A 17 1.35 1.66 -1.91
CA LEU A 17 0.62 2.43 -0.91
C LEU A 17 -0.80 1.91 -0.81
N ILE A 18 -1.35 1.97 0.39
CA ILE A 18 -2.78 1.78 0.66
C ILE A 18 -3.28 2.94 1.50
N PHE A 19 -4.55 3.27 1.34
CA PHE A 19 -5.25 4.27 2.15
C PHE A 19 -6.29 3.57 3.00
N ASN A 20 -6.36 3.92 4.28
CA ASN A 20 -7.45 3.44 5.13
C ASN A 20 -8.75 4.23 4.86
N GLU A 21 -9.85 3.86 5.52
CA GLU A 21 -11.15 4.54 5.37
C GLU A 21 -11.12 6.04 5.75
N LYS A 22 -10.10 6.46 6.52
CA LYS A 22 -9.86 7.87 6.88
C LYS A 22 -8.96 8.60 5.89
N ASN A 23 -8.63 7.96 4.77
CA ASN A 23 -7.70 8.44 3.75
C ASN A 23 -6.28 8.71 4.29
N GLU A 24 -5.87 7.98 5.35
CA GLU A 24 -4.51 8.02 5.85
C GLU A 24 -3.65 6.98 5.09
N PRO A 25 -2.49 7.39 4.55
CA PRO A 25 -1.66 6.51 3.74
C PRO A 25 -0.85 5.54 4.60
N SER A 26 -0.54 4.36 4.05
CA SER A 26 0.36 3.38 4.64
C SER A 26 1.17 2.67 3.56
N ILE A 27 2.45 2.45 3.83
CA ILE A 27 3.35 1.72 2.93
C ILE A 27 3.09 0.22 3.09
N THR A 28 2.84 -0.47 1.98
CA THR A 28 2.64 -1.92 1.97
C THR A 28 3.99 -2.65 1.99
N TYR A 29 3.96 -3.98 2.10
CA TYR A 29 5.19 -4.77 1.94
C TYR A 29 5.84 -4.56 0.56
N LEU A 30 5.06 -4.43 -0.51
CA LEU A 30 5.57 -4.13 -1.85
C LEU A 30 6.24 -2.76 -1.92
N GLY A 31 5.65 -1.75 -1.26
CA GLY A 31 6.28 -0.43 -1.15
C GLY A 31 7.61 -0.47 -0.40
N TYR A 32 7.67 -1.20 0.72
CA TYR A 32 8.94 -1.40 1.44
C TYR A 32 9.97 -2.19 0.62
N ASN A 33 9.56 -3.20 -0.15
CA ASN A 33 10.46 -3.92 -1.05
C ASN A 33 10.99 -3.03 -2.17
N TYR A 34 10.14 -2.17 -2.74
CA TYR A 34 10.57 -1.19 -3.74
C TYR A 34 11.61 -0.22 -3.16
N MET A 35 11.36 0.31 -1.96
CA MET A 35 12.35 1.13 -1.23
C MET A 35 13.63 0.33 -0.92
N ASN A 36 13.50 -0.96 -0.63
CA ASN A 36 14.62 -1.83 -0.30
C ASN A 36 15.58 -2.06 -1.47
N ASN A 37 15.14 -1.85 -2.72
CA ASN A 37 16.06 -1.86 -3.86
C ASN A 37 17.16 -0.80 -3.72
N VAL A 38 16.87 0.32 -3.04
CA VAL A 38 17.84 1.39 -2.79
C VAL A 38 18.63 1.14 -1.51
N VAL A 39 17.96 0.78 -0.42
CA VAL A 39 18.60 0.62 0.91
C VAL A 39 19.42 -0.68 0.99
N ASN A 40 19.04 -1.70 0.22
CA ASN A 40 19.63 -3.04 0.21
C ASN A 40 19.72 -3.66 1.62
N ALA A 41 18.65 -3.54 2.40
CA ALA A 41 18.50 -4.23 3.67
C ALA A 41 18.23 -5.72 3.43
N SER A 42 18.86 -6.56 4.24
CA SER A 42 18.63 -8.00 4.26
C SER A 42 17.57 -8.33 5.30
N VAL A 43 16.56 -9.12 4.93
CA VAL A 43 15.54 -9.60 5.86
C VAL A 43 15.70 -11.10 6.01
N HIS A 44 15.81 -11.54 7.26
CA HIS A 44 15.97 -12.94 7.62
C HIS A 44 14.88 -13.35 8.59
N MET A 45 14.40 -14.58 8.42
CA MET A 45 13.58 -15.25 9.43
C MET A 45 14.48 -16.29 10.12
N PRO A 46 14.69 -16.20 11.44
CA PRO A 46 15.43 -17.25 12.15
C PRO A 46 14.64 -18.56 12.07
N ASP A 47 15.30 -19.71 12.10
CA ASP A 47 14.62 -21.02 12.04
C ASP A 47 13.71 -21.27 13.26
N THR A 48 14.05 -20.66 14.39
CA THR A 48 13.32 -20.83 15.65
C THR A 48 13.06 -19.52 16.37
N ILE A 49 12.02 -19.50 17.20
CA ILE A 49 11.57 -18.39 18.02
C ILE A 49 11.24 -18.85 19.44
N LEU A 50 11.46 -17.97 20.42
CA LEU A 50 11.10 -18.21 21.82
C LEU A 50 9.66 -17.73 22.07
N ILE A 51 8.76 -18.65 22.38
CA ILE A 51 7.37 -18.37 22.74
C ILE A 51 7.10 -18.97 24.11
N ASP A 52 6.72 -18.14 25.07
CA ASP A 52 6.39 -18.54 26.45
C ASP A 52 7.48 -19.42 27.09
N GLY A 53 8.75 -19.06 26.87
CA GLY A 53 9.91 -19.78 27.39
C GLY A 53 10.30 -21.05 26.62
N ASN A 54 9.57 -21.43 25.58
CA ASN A 54 9.85 -22.61 24.76
C ASN A 54 10.36 -22.24 23.37
N ILE A 55 11.35 -22.98 22.87
CA ILE A 55 11.85 -22.85 21.50
C ILE A 55 10.85 -23.54 20.56
N LYS A 56 10.39 -22.81 19.55
CA LYS A 56 9.46 -23.27 18.51
C LYS A 56 10.01 -22.95 17.13
N GLU A 57 9.55 -23.66 16.11
CA GLU A 57 9.84 -23.33 14.71
C GLU A 57 9.24 -21.97 14.34
N ASN A 58 9.82 -21.31 13.33
CA ASN A 58 9.38 -20.03 12.83
C ASN A 58 9.01 -20.13 11.33
N PRO A 59 7.75 -19.81 10.95
CA PRO A 59 6.66 -19.39 11.82
C PRO A 59 6.14 -20.53 12.73
N TYR A 60 5.72 -20.18 13.95
CA TYR A 60 5.00 -21.11 14.81
C TYR A 60 3.51 -21.05 14.47
N ILE A 61 2.95 -22.16 14.02
CA ILE A 61 1.57 -22.26 13.54
C ILE A 61 0.76 -23.13 14.49
N VAL A 62 -0.39 -22.60 14.94
CA VAL A 62 -1.44 -23.35 15.63
C VAL A 62 -2.62 -23.48 14.67
N SER A 63 -2.99 -24.71 14.35
CA SER A 63 -4.11 -25.05 13.45
C SER A 63 -5.12 -25.96 14.12
N ASN A 64 -6.31 -26.03 13.55
CA ASN A 64 -7.33 -27.02 13.85
C ASN A 64 -7.88 -27.63 12.55
N ASP A 65 -8.89 -28.49 12.66
CA ASP A 65 -9.54 -29.14 11.51
C ASP A 65 -10.12 -28.15 10.48
N SER A 66 -10.35 -26.90 10.90
CA SER A 66 -10.90 -25.83 10.05
C SER A 66 -9.82 -24.92 9.46
N GLY A 67 -8.53 -25.15 9.73
CA GLY A 67 -7.40 -24.38 9.19
C GLY A 67 -6.54 -23.69 10.25
N VAL A 68 -5.83 -22.64 9.85
CA VAL A 68 -4.95 -21.87 10.75
C VAL A 68 -5.79 -21.09 11.77
N LEU A 69 -5.44 -21.19 13.05
CA LEU A 69 -6.03 -20.40 14.14
C LEU A 69 -5.13 -19.23 14.53
N GLU A 70 -3.84 -19.52 14.68
CA GLU A 70 -2.87 -18.54 15.15
C GLU A 70 -1.50 -18.80 14.50
N VAL A 71 -0.82 -17.72 14.14
CA VAL A 71 0.55 -17.76 13.63
C VAL A 71 1.38 -16.75 14.39
N THR A 72 2.50 -17.20 14.93
CA THR A 72 3.53 -16.30 15.46
C THR A 72 4.75 -16.36 14.55
N ALA A 73 5.13 -15.22 13.97
CA ALA A 73 6.27 -15.11 13.08
C ALA A 73 7.24 -14.04 13.59
N ASN A 74 8.55 -14.29 13.52
CA ASN A 74 9.58 -13.29 13.77
C ASN A 74 10.41 -13.07 12.50
N ALA A 75 10.70 -11.81 12.21
CA ALA A 75 11.66 -11.42 11.20
C ALA A 75 12.69 -10.45 11.78
N ILE A 76 13.91 -10.50 11.27
CA ILE A 76 15.03 -9.64 11.60
C ILE A 76 15.53 -9.01 10.31
N ALA A 77 15.54 -7.69 10.26
CA ALA A 77 16.09 -6.93 9.16
C ALA A 77 17.43 -6.32 9.57
N PHE A 78 18.38 -6.30 8.63
CA PHE A 78 19.71 -5.73 8.80
C PHE A 78 19.97 -4.75 7.65
N CYS A 79 20.52 -3.58 7.97
CA CYS A 79 21.07 -2.70 6.96
C CYS A 79 22.39 -2.09 7.45
N LYS A 80 23.19 -1.61 6.51
CA LYS A 80 24.31 -0.72 6.85
C LYS A 80 23.77 0.70 6.90
N PHE A 81 24.00 1.38 8.01
CA PHE A 81 23.59 2.75 8.22
C PHE A 81 24.71 3.51 8.91
N ASN A 82 25.20 4.58 8.28
CA ASN A 82 26.25 5.47 8.79
C ASN A 82 27.52 4.72 9.25
N GLY A 83 27.98 3.75 8.45
CA GLY A 83 29.18 2.95 8.75
C GLY A 83 28.96 1.80 9.74
N GLY A 84 27.84 1.78 10.46
CA GLY A 84 27.44 0.67 11.35
C GLY A 84 26.50 -0.33 10.67
N ILE A 85 26.36 -1.51 11.28
CA ILE A 85 25.28 -2.45 10.98
C ILE A 85 24.16 -2.17 11.98
N VAL A 86 22.97 -1.85 11.47
CA VAL A 86 21.76 -1.68 12.27
C VAL A 86 20.85 -2.87 12.02
N SER A 87 20.36 -3.46 13.11
CA SER A 87 19.38 -4.55 13.07
C SER A 87 18.08 -4.11 13.72
N ALA A 88 16.96 -4.51 13.14
CA ALA A 88 15.65 -4.37 13.75
C ALA A 88 14.87 -5.67 13.62
N SER A 89 14.16 -6.05 14.68
CA SER A 89 13.32 -7.25 14.67
C SER A 89 11.85 -6.91 14.90
N ALA A 90 10.97 -7.76 14.37
CA ALA A 90 9.54 -7.68 14.61
C ALA A 90 8.97 -9.09 14.77
N THR A 91 8.28 -9.30 15.90
CA THR A 91 7.44 -10.47 16.11
C THR A 91 5.99 -10.07 15.87
N VAL A 92 5.28 -10.89 15.12
CA VAL A 92 3.86 -10.72 14.82
C VAL A 92 3.13 -11.95 15.31
N LYS A 93 2.06 -11.72 16.06
CA LYS A 93 1.10 -12.74 16.47
C LYS A 93 -0.21 -12.46 15.76
N PHE A 94 -0.54 -13.28 14.77
CA PHE A 94 -1.75 -13.16 13.97
C PHE A 94 -2.74 -14.25 14.37
N ASN A 95 -3.90 -13.85 14.90
CA ASN A 95 -4.97 -14.77 15.29
C ASN A 95 -6.18 -14.53 14.38
N THR A 96 -6.58 -15.54 13.62
CA THR A 96 -7.63 -15.43 12.59
C THR A 96 -9.00 -15.16 13.22
N GLU A 97 -9.26 -15.70 14.41
CA GLU A 97 -10.53 -15.50 15.12
C GLU A 97 -10.67 -14.07 15.62
N VAL A 98 -9.58 -13.50 16.15
CA VAL A 98 -9.52 -12.11 16.58
C VAL A 98 -9.64 -11.18 15.37
N ALA A 99 -8.95 -11.49 14.26
CA ALA A 99 -9.03 -10.70 13.03
C ALA A 99 -10.46 -10.64 12.48
N LEU A 100 -11.18 -11.78 12.44
CA LEU A 100 -12.60 -11.80 12.04
C LEU A 100 -13.45 -10.94 12.98
N THR A 101 -13.31 -11.12 14.29
CA THR A 101 -14.12 -10.36 15.27
C THR A 101 -13.91 -8.85 15.13
N ASN A 102 -12.67 -8.40 14.88
CA ASN A 102 -12.37 -7.00 14.63
C ASN A 102 -13.02 -6.48 13.34
N ALA A 103 -12.89 -7.22 12.23
CA ALA A 103 -13.50 -6.84 10.95
C ALA A 103 -15.04 -6.73 11.05
N LEU A 104 -15.69 -7.68 11.73
CA LEU A 104 -17.12 -7.63 11.97
C LEU A 104 -17.52 -6.45 12.87
N MET A 105 -16.70 -6.14 13.88
CA MET A 105 -16.95 -5.00 14.77
C MET A 105 -16.85 -3.67 14.04
N GLU A 106 -15.89 -3.51 13.14
CA GLU A 106 -15.76 -2.32 12.28
C GLU A 106 -16.99 -2.16 11.37
N ILE A 107 -17.45 -3.24 10.76
CA ILE A 107 -18.68 -3.23 9.94
C ILE A 107 -19.89 -2.79 10.77
N VAL A 108 -20.07 -3.34 11.99
CA VAL A 108 -21.18 -2.97 12.90
C VAL A 108 -21.02 -1.56 13.48
N ALA A 109 -19.80 -1.06 13.60
CA ALA A 109 -19.53 0.31 14.02
C ALA A 109 -20.10 1.30 12.99
N LEU A 110 -19.89 1.02 11.69
CA LEU A 110 -20.34 1.83 10.57
C LEU A 110 -21.81 1.61 10.20
N ASP A 111 -22.29 0.37 10.25
CA ASP A 111 -23.66 -0.01 9.89
C ASP A 111 -24.34 -0.76 11.03
N LYS A 112 -25.22 -0.06 11.76
CA LYS A 112 -26.01 -0.65 12.86
C LYS A 112 -27.02 -1.69 12.40
N LYS A 113 -27.33 -1.77 11.09
CA LYS A 113 -28.16 -2.85 10.54
C LYS A 113 -27.37 -4.13 10.31
N ALA A 114 -26.04 -4.06 10.30
CA ALA A 114 -25.19 -5.24 10.16
C ALA A 114 -25.09 -6.07 11.45
N GLY A 115 -25.38 -5.48 12.61
CA GLY A 115 -25.30 -6.19 13.89
C GLY A 115 -25.38 -5.26 15.11
N GLN A 116 -25.17 -5.84 16.29
CA GLN A 116 -25.20 -5.14 17.56
C GLN A 116 -24.30 -5.79 18.61
N LEU A 117 -23.84 -4.99 19.57
CA LEU A 117 -23.19 -5.49 20.77
C LEU A 117 -24.25 -5.94 21.78
N ILE A 118 -24.12 -7.16 22.26
CA ILE A 118 -25.03 -7.77 23.23
C ILE A 118 -24.25 -8.23 24.46
N LYS A 119 -24.94 -8.40 25.58
CA LYS A 119 -24.36 -9.03 26.76
C LYS A 119 -24.16 -10.52 26.47
N THR A 120 -23.03 -11.09 26.87
CA THR A 120 -22.77 -12.52 26.67
C THR A 120 -23.88 -13.36 27.31
N GLY A 121 -24.50 -14.23 26.50
CA GLY A 121 -25.60 -15.11 26.93
C GLY A 121 -27.00 -14.48 26.95
N SER A 122 -27.16 -13.20 26.58
CA SER A 122 -28.50 -12.58 26.54
C SER A 122 -29.34 -13.02 25.35
N GLU A 123 -28.70 -13.38 24.24
CA GLU A 123 -29.36 -13.87 23.04
C GLU A 123 -28.76 -15.21 22.59
N LYS A 124 -29.55 -15.96 21.83
CA LYS A 124 -29.14 -17.20 21.17
C LYS A 124 -28.94 -16.95 19.69
N GLU A 125 -28.06 -17.74 19.08
CA GLU A 125 -27.88 -17.74 17.63
C GLU A 125 -29.18 -18.17 16.94
N ASP A 126 -29.50 -17.47 15.87
CA ASP A 126 -30.60 -17.79 14.96
C ASP A 126 -30.02 -18.10 13.57
N ASN A 127 -30.82 -18.66 12.66
CA ASN A 127 -30.34 -19.02 11.32
C ASN A 127 -29.86 -17.82 10.49
N SER A 128 -30.17 -16.60 10.92
CA SER A 128 -29.84 -15.35 10.23
C SER A 128 -28.69 -14.57 10.86
N SER A 129 -28.10 -15.07 11.95
CA SER A 129 -27.07 -14.36 12.69
C SER A 129 -26.04 -15.28 13.33
N ILE A 130 -24.87 -14.71 13.56
CA ILE A 130 -23.77 -15.35 14.28
C ILE A 130 -23.44 -14.52 15.51
N ILE A 131 -23.08 -15.19 16.61
CA ILE A 131 -22.68 -14.52 17.85
C ILE A 131 -21.21 -14.82 18.13
N ARG A 132 -20.40 -13.77 18.11
CA ARG A 132 -18.96 -13.85 18.38
C ARG A 132 -18.67 -13.28 19.77
N LYS A 133 -18.09 -14.08 20.66
CA LYS A 133 -17.68 -13.62 21.98
C LYS A 133 -16.48 -12.67 21.85
N ILE A 134 -16.56 -11.49 22.48
CA ILE A 134 -15.44 -10.53 22.55
C ILE A 134 -14.69 -10.75 23.87
N ASN A 135 -15.42 -10.77 24.98
CA ASN A 135 -14.90 -11.04 26.32
C ASN A 135 -15.99 -11.74 27.16
N ASP A 136 -15.78 -11.87 28.47
CA ASP A 136 -16.73 -12.57 29.36
C ASP A 136 -18.07 -11.86 29.56
N HIS A 137 -18.20 -10.61 29.13
CA HIS A 137 -19.39 -9.79 29.34
C HIS A 137 -20.06 -9.34 28.04
N LEU A 138 -19.30 -9.24 26.94
CA LEU A 138 -19.73 -8.71 25.66
C LEU A 138 -19.56 -9.74 24.55
N SER A 139 -20.59 -9.83 23.73
CA SER A 139 -20.59 -10.55 22.46
C SER A 139 -21.09 -9.65 21.33
N LEU A 140 -20.64 -9.92 20.12
CA LEU A 140 -21.09 -9.26 18.91
C LEU A 140 -22.08 -10.18 18.20
N LYS A 141 -23.33 -9.73 18.06
CA LYS A 141 -24.31 -10.37 17.18
C LYS A 141 -24.24 -9.73 15.82
N VAL A 142 -24.09 -10.53 14.77
CA VAL A 142 -23.96 -10.04 13.40
C VAL A 142 -24.96 -10.74 12.50
N PHE A 143 -25.65 -9.97 11.65
CA PHE A 143 -26.66 -10.49 10.73
C PHE A 143 -26.03 -10.90 9.39
N LEU A 144 -26.31 -12.13 8.97
CA LEU A 144 -25.78 -12.72 7.74
C LEU A 144 -26.41 -12.15 6.46
N ASN A 145 -27.49 -11.40 6.59
CA ASN A 145 -28.16 -10.74 5.46
C ASN A 145 -27.39 -9.50 4.93
N ASN A 146 -26.31 -9.09 5.61
CA ASN A 146 -25.51 -7.94 5.20
C ASN A 146 -24.32 -8.38 4.32
N ASP A 147 -24.25 -7.87 3.10
CA ASP A 147 -23.18 -8.24 2.14
C ASP A 147 -21.76 -8.01 2.69
N LYS A 148 -21.55 -6.97 3.50
CA LYS A 148 -20.23 -6.68 4.09
C LYS A 148 -19.83 -7.76 5.10
N VAL A 149 -20.79 -8.27 5.85
CA VAL A 149 -20.58 -9.38 6.82
C VAL A 149 -20.18 -10.65 6.08
N VAL A 150 -20.89 -10.97 4.99
CA VAL A 150 -20.57 -12.14 4.16
C VAL A 150 -19.17 -12.03 3.56
N ARG A 151 -18.78 -10.83 3.10
CA ARG A 151 -17.40 -10.57 2.62
C ARG A 151 -16.36 -10.78 3.72
N ALA A 152 -16.59 -10.30 4.94
CA ALA A 152 -15.68 -10.52 6.06
C ALA A 152 -15.52 -12.00 6.43
N ILE A 153 -16.59 -12.79 6.33
CA ILE A 153 -16.54 -14.25 6.54
C ILE A 153 -15.72 -14.94 5.43
N SER A 154 -15.89 -14.50 4.17
CA SER A 154 -15.06 -14.98 3.05
C SER A 154 -13.58 -14.65 3.27
N GLU A 155 -13.26 -13.42 3.68
CA GLU A 155 -11.90 -13.02 4.01
C GLU A 155 -11.32 -13.83 5.17
N TYR A 156 -12.12 -14.12 6.20
CA TYR A 156 -11.72 -15.00 7.28
C TYR A 156 -11.37 -16.41 6.81
N THR A 157 -12.12 -16.97 5.86
CA THR A 157 -11.80 -18.26 5.25
C THR A 157 -10.46 -18.20 4.51
N ALA A 158 -10.22 -17.13 3.75
CA ALA A 158 -8.93 -16.89 3.11
C ALA A 158 -7.80 -16.71 4.14
N ASN A 159 -8.06 -16.04 5.27
CA ASN A 159 -7.12 -15.87 6.37
C ASN A 159 -6.78 -17.20 7.05
N LYS A 160 -7.73 -18.14 7.16
CA LYS A 160 -7.44 -19.50 7.65
C LYS A 160 -6.57 -20.30 6.70
N ALA A 161 -6.70 -20.07 5.39
CA ALA A 161 -5.87 -20.75 4.39
C ALA A 161 -4.47 -20.13 4.24
N THR A 162 -4.34 -18.81 4.41
CA THR A 162 -3.12 -18.04 4.09
C THR A 162 -2.53 -17.27 5.27
N GLY A 163 -3.01 -17.52 6.48
CA GLY A 163 -2.62 -16.80 7.69
C GLY A 163 -1.12 -16.84 7.97
N GLU A 164 -0.46 -17.94 7.61
CA GLU A 164 1.00 -18.07 7.66
C GLU A 164 1.70 -17.01 6.80
N ARG A 165 1.38 -16.98 5.51
CA ARG A 165 1.97 -16.02 4.56
C ARG A 165 1.69 -14.58 4.98
N LYS A 166 0.48 -14.29 5.49
CA LYS A 166 0.14 -12.97 6.01
C LYS A 166 0.99 -12.60 7.22
N ALA A 167 1.14 -13.47 8.20
CA ALA A 167 1.95 -13.22 9.39
C ALA A 167 3.43 -12.99 9.04
N ILE A 168 3.99 -13.80 8.13
CA ILE A 168 5.35 -13.64 7.60
C ILE A 168 5.52 -12.26 6.96
N SER A 169 4.66 -11.90 6.01
CA SER A 169 4.73 -10.62 5.31
C SER A 169 4.61 -9.43 6.26
N ILE A 170 3.72 -9.51 7.27
CA ILE A 170 3.59 -8.47 8.29
C ILE A 170 4.85 -8.38 9.15
N ALA A 171 5.46 -9.52 9.53
CA ALA A 171 6.69 -9.53 10.33
C ALA A 171 7.86 -8.91 9.55
N GLN A 172 8.06 -9.31 8.30
CA GLN A 172 9.09 -8.77 7.41
C GLN A 172 8.90 -7.25 7.20
N ARG A 173 7.67 -6.83 6.88
CA ARG A 173 7.32 -5.41 6.73
C ARG A 173 7.61 -4.62 8.01
N ASN A 174 7.21 -5.14 9.16
CA ASN A 174 7.40 -4.45 10.44
C ASN A 174 8.88 -4.41 10.87
N ALA A 175 9.69 -5.40 10.49
CA ALA A 175 11.13 -5.40 10.71
C ALA A 175 11.81 -4.32 9.85
N LEU A 176 11.47 -4.24 8.56
CA LEU A 176 11.95 -3.21 7.64
C LEU A 176 11.55 -1.80 8.11
N LYS A 177 10.28 -1.58 8.47
CA LYS A 177 9.76 -0.28 8.94
C LYS A 177 10.53 0.30 10.12
N LYS A 178 11.12 -0.55 10.97
CA LYS A 178 11.88 -0.13 12.15
C LYS A 178 13.33 0.26 11.85
N LEU A 179 13.84 -0.06 10.65
CA LEU A 179 15.18 0.37 10.26
C LEU A 179 15.20 1.88 9.97
N PRO A 180 16.25 2.63 10.37
CA PRO A 180 16.31 4.07 10.21
C PRO A 180 16.03 4.59 8.79
N PRO A 181 16.55 3.97 7.70
CA PRO A 181 16.26 4.42 6.35
C PRO A 181 14.77 4.36 5.95
N PHE A 182 14.00 3.48 6.59
CA PHE A 182 12.59 3.23 6.25
C PHE A 182 11.60 3.92 7.21
N ALA A 183 12.11 4.54 8.28
CA ALA A 183 11.32 5.22 9.31
C ALA A 183 10.90 6.63 8.86
N THR A 184 10.48 6.77 7.62
CA THR A 184 10.25 8.05 6.93
C THR A 184 8.77 8.19 6.57
N PRO A 185 8.09 9.28 6.97
CA PRO A 185 6.69 9.47 6.66
C PRO A 185 6.47 9.71 5.17
N ILE A 186 5.30 9.29 4.67
CA ILE A 186 4.85 9.62 3.32
C ILE A 186 4.46 11.09 3.29
N LYS A 187 4.92 11.83 2.28
CA LYS A 187 4.65 13.24 2.03
C LYS A 187 4.07 13.43 0.63
N ASN A 188 3.57 14.63 0.34
CA ASN A 188 3.16 15.06 -1.00
C ASN A 188 2.26 14.05 -1.72
N ILE A 189 1.10 13.75 -1.13
CA ILE A 189 0.15 12.80 -1.73
C ILE A 189 -0.70 13.55 -2.76
N PHE A 190 -0.72 13.04 -3.99
CA PHE A 190 -1.54 13.59 -5.07
C PHE A 190 -2.07 12.48 -5.99
N GLY A 191 -3.09 12.78 -6.79
CA GLY A 191 -3.75 11.82 -7.67
C GLY A 191 -5.16 11.45 -7.20
N MET A 192 -5.89 10.71 -8.05
CA MET A 192 -7.22 10.18 -7.72
C MET A 192 -7.10 8.84 -7.01
N GLU A 193 -8.14 8.44 -6.28
CA GLU A 193 -8.21 7.12 -5.64
C GLU A 193 -7.92 5.98 -6.63
N GLY A 194 -7.09 5.03 -6.21
CA GLY A 194 -6.58 3.94 -7.05
C GLY A 194 -5.40 4.34 -7.95
N SER A 195 -5.04 5.63 -7.98
CA SER A 195 -3.89 6.15 -8.74
C SER A 195 -3.15 7.24 -7.97
N ARG A 196 -3.26 7.25 -6.63
CA ARG A 196 -2.53 8.20 -5.80
C ARG A 196 -1.04 7.87 -5.81
N ILE A 197 -0.23 8.90 -5.73
CA ILE A 197 1.22 8.83 -5.59
C ILE A 197 1.58 9.54 -4.28
N GLY A 198 2.43 8.91 -3.49
CA GLY A 198 3.02 9.50 -2.30
C GLY A 198 4.54 9.48 -2.39
N GLU A 199 5.18 10.49 -1.82
CA GLU A 199 6.63 10.62 -1.83
C GLU A 199 7.23 10.20 -0.50
N VAL A 200 8.33 9.46 -0.54
CA VAL A 200 9.10 9.07 0.64
C VAL A 200 10.55 9.45 0.43
N THR A 201 11.12 10.19 1.38
CA THR A 201 12.52 10.62 1.31
C THR A 201 13.36 9.73 2.21
N LEU A 202 14.27 8.95 1.60
CA LEU A 202 15.29 8.20 2.29
C LEU A 202 16.49 9.11 2.57
N THR A 203 16.97 9.13 3.81
CA THR A 203 18.17 9.89 4.18
C THR A 203 19.35 8.93 4.37
N LEU A 204 20.45 9.22 3.71
CA LEU A 204 21.71 8.48 3.79
C LEU A 204 22.86 9.44 4.07
N TYR A 205 23.86 8.96 4.80
CA TYR A 205 25.08 9.71 5.06
C TYR A 205 26.28 8.94 4.55
N GLY A 206 27.19 9.64 3.88
CA GLY A 206 28.44 9.04 3.40
C GLY A 206 29.34 10.04 2.71
N ASP A 207 30.54 9.59 2.36
CA ASP A 207 31.50 10.39 1.60
C ASP A 207 31.35 10.11 0.10
N GLU A 208 31.77 11.06 -0.74
CA GLU A 208 31.61 10.98 -2.20
C GLU A 208 32.39 9.81 -2.82
N ASP A 209 33.50 9.42 -2.20
CA ASP A 209 34.36 8.33 -2.65
C ASP A 209 33.89 6.95 -2.14
N ASN A 210 32.79 6.89 -1.39
CA ASN A 210 32.26 5.63 -0.90
C ASN A 210 31.54 4.89 -2.03
N ASN A 211 32.17 3.84 -2.57
CA ASN A 211 31.62 2.97 -3.62
C ASN A 211 30.17 2.55 -3.37
N LYS A 212 29.77 2.31 -2.10
CA LYS A 212 28.37 1.95 -1.79
C LYS A 212 27.40 3.09 -2.00
N ILE A 213 27.78 4.32 -1.66
CA ILE A 213 26.95 5.49 -1.91
C ILE A 213 26.83 5.69 -3.42
N ILE A 214 27.91 5.52 -4.17
CA ILE A 214 27.90 5.56 -5.64
C ILE A 214 26.92 4.51 -6.20
N ASP A 215 26.97 3.27 -5.71
CA ASP A 215 26.06 2.20 -6.14
C ASP A 215 24.59 2.53 -5.82
N ILE A 216 24.30 2.99 -4.58
CA ILE A 216 22.95 3.38 -4.16
C ILE A 216 22.44 4.54 -5.03
N LEU A 217 23.27 5.55 -5.29
CA LEU A 217 22.92 6.67 -6.16
C LEU A 217 22.70 6.23 -7.62
N GLY A 218 23.47 5.24 -8.10
CA GLY A 218 23.26 4.61 -9.39
C GLY A 218 21.91 3.89 -9.49
N ILE A 219 21.57 3.10 -8.46
CA ILE A 219 20.27 2.42 -8.39
C ILE A 219 19.13 3.44 -8.31
N ALA A 220 19.25 4.47 -7.47
CA ALA A 220 18.28 5.54 -7.33
C ALA A 220 18.00 6.24 -8.67
N LYS A 221 19.04 6.54 -9.45
CA LYS A 221 18.90 7.10 -10.81
C LYS A 221 18.19 6.13 -11.75
N ASN A 222 18.53 4.84 -11.72
CA ASN A 222 17.91 3.83 -12.59
C ASN A 222 16.40 3.66 -12.33
N ILE A 223 15.95 3.85 -11.09
CA ILE A 223 14.52 3.80 -10.73
C ILE A 223 13.81 5.17 -10.85
N ASN A 224 14.46 6.17 -11.46
CA ASN A 224 13.97 7.55 -11.60
C ASN A 224 13.64 8.24 -10.26
N ALA A 225 14.39 7.92 -9.20
CA ALA A 225 14.31 8.63 -7.92
C ALA A 225 14.95 10.02 -8.02
N ASN A 226 14.39 11.00 -7.32
CA ASN A 226 15.01 12.33 -7.22
C ASN A 226 16.07 12.31 -6.12
N VAL A 227 17.30 12.70 -6.43
CA VAL A 227 18.43 12.71 -5.47
C VAL A 227 18.82 14.16 -5.21
N MET A 228 18.66 14.60 -3.96
CA MET A 228 19.19 15.86 -3.47
C MET A 228 20.44 15.59 -2.62
N LYS A 229 21.50 16.35 -2.87
CA LYS A 229 22.69 16.37 -2.01
C LYS A 229 22.60 17.58 -1.09
N ALA A 230 22.84 17.40 0.19
CA ALA A 230 22.97 18.48 1.16
C ALA A 230 24.31 18.34 1.87
N ASP A 231 25.05 19.45 1.96
CA ASP A 231 26.30 19.49 2.71
C ASP A 231 25.98 19.60 4.22
N LEU A 232 26.69 18.82 5.03
CA LEU A 232 26.55 18.84 6.49
C LEU A 232 27.39 19.98 7.07
N ILE A 233 26.80 20.73 8.01
CA ILE A 233 27.51 21.76 8.77
C ILE A 233 28.29 21.07 9.90
N ASN A 234 29.61 21.29 9.95
CA ASN A 234 30.42 20.84 11.09
C ASN A 234 30.11 21.70 12.31
N VAL A 235 29.49 21.11 13.33
CA VAL A 235 28.99 21.82 14.53
C VAL A 235 30.14 22.42 15.36
N ASP A 236 31.34 21.86 15.28
CA ASP A 236 32.50 22.31 16.06
C ASP A 236 33.32 23.41 15.35
N THR A 237 33.29 23.46 14.01
CA THR A 237 34.11 24.42 13.23
C THR A 237 33.29 25.49 12.51
N GLY A 238 31.97 25.31 12.37
CA GLY A 238 31.09 26.26 11.67
C GLY A 238 31.33 26.37 10.17
N GLU A 239 32.18 25.52 9.58
CA GLU A 239 32.50 25.55 8.16
C GLU A 239 31.36 24.93 7.33
N ILE A 240 30.87 25.70 6.36
CA ILE A 240 29.91 25.28 5.33
C ILE A 240 30.74 24.96 4.08
N ILE A 241 30.67 23.72 3.60
CA ILE A 241 31.24 23.33 2.30
C ILE A 241 30.13 23.51 1.26
N GLU A 242 30.41 24.26 0.19
CA GLU A 242 29.38 24.84 -0.67
C GLU A 242 29.08 24.05 -1.96
N VAL A 243 27.80 24.12 -2.34
CA VAL A 243 27.11 23.45 -3.45
C VAL A 243 27.34 24.19 -4.77
N SER A 244 28.02 23.57 -5.73
CA SER A 244 27.90 23.96 -7.13
C SER A 244 27.79 22.76 -8.06
N GLU A 245 26.80 22.86 -8.95
CA GLU A 245 26.46 21.98 -10.08
C GLU A 245 25.65 20.72 -9.75
N ILE A 246 24.33 20.78 -10.04
CA ILE A 246 23.72 19.94 -11.09
C ILE A 246 22.46 20.65 -11.61
N ASN A 247 22.54 20.99 -12.89
CA ASN A 247 21.48 21.53 -13.73
C ASN A 247 20.30 20.56 -13.86
N ASN A 248 19.09 21.12 -13.80
CA ASN A 248 17.90 20.56 -14.40
C ASN A 248 18.10 20.42 -15.92
N LYS A 249 18.06 19.19 -16.43
CA LYS A 249 17.59 18.85 -17.79
C LYS A 249 17.44 17.33 -17.93
N SER A 250 16.21 16.86 -17.96
CA SER A 250 15.88 15.61 -18.65
C SER A 250 14.51 15.74 -19.28
N THR A 251 14.52 15.99 -20.59
CA THR A 251 13.40 15.86 -21.52
C THR A 251 13.51 14.50 -22.22
N GLU A 252 12.38 13.79 -22.24
CA GLU A 252 11.95 12.70 -23.16
C GLU A 252 12.58 11.28 -23.05
N PRO A 253 12.02 10.26 -23.73
CA PRO A 253 11.26 9.19 -23.08
C PRO A 253 11.94 7.82 -23.26
N THR A 254 11.62 6.82 -22.45
CA THR A 254 12.06 5.44 -22.72
C THR A 254 10.91 4.45 -22.74
N ASN A 255 11.08 3.51 -23.66
CA ASN A 255 10.08 2.66 -24.28
C ASN A 255 9.52 1.55 -23.37
N ASN A 256 8.28 1.19 -23.71
CA ASN A 256 7.48 0.03 -23.34
C ASN A 256 8.22 -1.21 -22.83
N ILE A 257 7.82 -1.66 -21.64
CA ILE A 257 7.85 -3.08 -21.26
C ILE A 257 6.39 -3.56 -21.28
N VAL A 258 6.10 -4.46 -22.22
CA VAL A 258 4.83 -5.18 -22.30
C VAL A 258 4.80 -6.20 -21.17
N THR A 259 3.80 -6.10 -20.31
CA THR A 259 3.35 -7.19 -19.42
C THR A 259 1.85 -7.38 -19.69
N GLU A 260 1.55 -8.42 -20.45
CA GLU A 260 0.18 -8.89 -20.68
C GLU A 260 -0.35 -9.51 -19.39
N ASP A 261 -1.25 -8.80 -18.73
CA ASP A 261 -2.67 -9.20 -18.57
C ASP A 261 -3.50 -8.15 -17.78
N TYR A 262 -3.02 -6.90 -17.72
CA TYR A 262 -3.79 -5.68 -17.38
C TYR A 262 -4.05 -4.80 -18.63
N GLY A 263 -3.74 -5.33 -19.82
CA GLY A 263 -3.66 -4.58 -21.07
C GLY A 263 -5.00 -4.06 -21.59
N THR A 264 -6.13 -4.70 -21.28
CA THR A 264 -7.43 -4.36 -21.88
C THR A 264 -7.97 -3.02 -21.42
N GLN A 265 -8.10 -2.76 -20.11
CA GLN A 265 -8.67 -1.47 -19.66
C GLN A 265 -7.76 -0.27 -19.95
N LYS A 266 -6.43 -0.45 -19.83
CA LYS A 266 -5.45 0.59 -20.17
C LYS A 266 -5.41 0.84 -21.68
N ALA A 267 -5.37 -0.20 -22.52
CA ALA A 267 -5.42 -0.04 -23.97
C ALA A 267 -6.75 0.54 -24.47
N ILE A 268 -7.87 0.17 -23.82
CA ILE A 268 -9.18 0.78 -24.08
C ILE A 268 -9.12 2.27 -23.76
N ARG A 269 -8.60 2.66 -22.58
CA ARG A 269 -8.52 4.08 -22.20
C ARG A 269 -7.56 4.87 -23.08
N ASP A 270 -6.41 4.30 -23.46
CA ASP A 270 -5.48 4.92 -24.42
C ASP A 270 -6.11 5.08 -25.82
N SER A 271 -6.91 4.11 -26.25
CA SER A 271 -7.69 4.20 -27.50
C SER A 271 -8.75 5.30 -27.44
N LEU A 272 -9.49 5.39 -26.32
CA LEU A 272 -10.49 6.42 -26.08
C LEU A 272 -9.86 7.82 -26.03
N VAL A 273 -8.70 8.00 -25.39
CA VAL A 273 -7.97 9.28 -25.37
C VAL A 273 -7.52 9.69 -26.78
N LYS A 274 -7.07 8.74 -27.61
CA LYS A 274 -6.72 9.02 -29.02
C LYS A 274 -7.95 9.45 -29.84
N ARG A 275 -9.12 8.88 -29.59
CA ARG A 275 -10.39 9.28 -30.23
C ARG A 275 -10.84 10.66 -29.75
N TYR A 276 -10.80 10.90 -28.44
CA TYR A 276 -11.14 12.18 -27.83
C TYR A 276 -10.32 13.35 -28.41
N ARG A 277 -8.99 13.17 -28.59
CA ARG A 277 -8.12 14.21 -29.19
C ARG A 277 -8.47 14.59 -30.63
N LYS A 278 -9.27 13.79 -31.34
CA LYS A 278 -9.73 14.07 -32.71
C LYS A 278 -11.09 14.77 -32.76
N LEU A 279 -11.74 14.94 -31.60
CA LEU A 279 -13.00 15.64 -31.48
C LEU A 279 -12.79 17.17 -31.56
N PRO A 280 -13.76 17.92 -32.11
CA PRO A 280 -13.79 19.37 -32.01
C PRO A 280 -13.87 19.83 -30.55
N GLU A 281 -13.34 21.01 -30.27
CA GLU A 281 -13.39 21.62 -28.93
C GLU A 281 -14.84 21.76 -28.46
N GLY A 282 -15.12 21.31 -27.23
CA GLY A 282 -16.46 21.33 -26.64
C GLY A 282 -17.42 20.20 -27.04
N ALA A 283 -17.16 19.46 -28.13
CA ALA A 283 -18.07 18.43 -28.64
C ALA A 283 -18.33 17.28 -27.64
N PHE A 284 -17.32 16.92 -26.86
CA PHE A 284 -17.45 15.90 -25.81
C PHE A 284 -18.39 16.37 -24.68
N ASN A 285 -18.29 17.63 -24.25
CA ASN A 285 -19.14 18.18 -23.20
C ASN A 285 -20.59 18.32 -23.67
N THR A 286 -20.80 18.76 -24.91
CA THR A 286 -22.15 18.83 -25.51
C THR A 286 -22.78 17.43 -25.61
N ALA A 287 -22.02 16.41 -26.00
CA ALA A 287 -22.50 15.03 -26.02
C ALA A 287 -22.80 14.48 -24.62
N ALA A 288 -21.97 14.82 -23.62
CA ALA A 288 -22.20 14.43 -22.23
C ALA A 288 -23.48 15.09 -21.66
N GLU A 289 -23.71 16.37 -21.95
CA GLU A 289 -24.91 17.10 -21.53
C GLU A 289 -26.18 16.56 -22.21
N LEU A 290 -26.09 16.11 -23.46
CA LEU A 290 -27.20 15.46 -24.18
C LEU A 290 -27.53 14.07 -23.63
N LEU A 291 -26.52 13.31 -23.19
CA LEU A 291 -26.71 11.94 -22.69
C LEU A 291 -27.12 11.89 -21.21
N PHE A 292 -26.67 12.85 -20.40
CA PHE A 292 -26.79 12.82 -18.94
C PHE A 292 -27.47 14.08 -18.37
N SER A 293 -28.46 14.62 -19.09
CA SER A 293 -29.06 15.96 -18.96
C SER A 293 -29.62 16.40 -17.59
N SER A 294 -29.45 15.63 -16.51
CA SER A 294 -29.95 15.95 -15.17
C SER A 294 -28.93 15.89 -14.03
N GLU A 295 -27.69 15.46 -14.28
CA GLU A 295 -26.64 15.48 -13.24
C GLU A 295 -25.42 16.26 -13.73
N LYS A 296 -24.83 17.07 -12.85
CA LYS A 296 -23.49 17.59 -13.11
C LYS A 296 -22.55 16.39 -13.16
N VAL A 297 -22.26 15.91 -14.35
CA VAL A 297 -21.38 14.76 -14.55
C VAL A 297 -20.02 15.11 -13.95
N ASP A 298 -19.65 14.44 -12.86
CA ASP A 298 -18.30 14.53 -12.34
C ASP A 298 -17.39 13.66 -13.21
N PHE A 299 -16.74 14.32 -14.18
CA PHE A 299 -15.81 13.71 -15.12
C PHE A 299 -14.66 12.93 -14.45
N LYS A 300 -14.47 13.07 -13.13
CA LYS A 300 -13.49 12.30 -12.35
C LYS A 300 -13.95 10.87 -12.03
N THR A 301 -15.23 10.54 -12.19
CA THR A 301 -15.81 9.25 -11.76
C THR A 301 -16.38 8.40 -12.90
N ILE A 302 -16.25 8.86 -14.15
CA ILE A 302 -16.84 8.20 -15.32
C ILE A 302 -16.06 6.92 -15.70
N SER A 303 -16.79 5.82 -15.89
CA SER A 303 -16.28 4.53 -16.37
C SER A 303 -15.82 4.57 -17.85
N ASN A 304 -15.03 3.59 -18.29
CA ASN A 304 -14.57 3.53 -19.69
C ASN A 304 -15.73 3.36 -20.68
N GLU A 305 -16.79 2.66 -20.29
CA GLU A 305 -17.99 2.41 -21.10
C GLU A 305 -18.78 3.70 -21.34
N GLU A 306 -18.94 4.52 -20.30
CA GLU A 306 -19.59 5.82 -20.39
C GLU A 306 -18.77 6.81 -21.22
N ILE A 307 -17.43 6.82 -21.08
CA ILE A 307 -16.54 7.63 -21.93
C ILE A 307 -16.68 7.20 -23.40
N GLU A 308 -16.72 5.90 -23.67
CA GLU A 308 -16.90 5.37 -25.03
C GLU A 308 -18.24 5.79 -25.63
N LEU A 309 -19.31 5.76 -24.84
CA LEU A 309 -20.64 6.21 -25.25
C LEU A 309 -20.65 7.70 -25.60
N ILE A 310 -20.06 8.55 -24.76
CA ILE A 310 -19.96 10.00 -24.98
C ILE A 310 -19.14 10.31 -26.24
N ILE A 311 -17.96 9.68 -26.39
CA ILE A 311 -17.11 9.88 -27.58
C ILE A 311 -17.85 9.45 -28.85
N SER A 312 -18.53 8.30 -28.82
CA SER A 312 -19.27 7.79 -29.98
C SER A 312 -20.47 8.69 -30.35
N CYS A 313 -21.10 9.33 -29.36
CA CYS A 313 -22.14 10.34 -29.60
C CYS A 313 -21.55 11.63 -30.19
N ALA A 314 -20.43 12.12 -29.63
CA ALA A 314 -19.73 13.30 -30.13
C ALA A 314 -19.21 13.12 -31.58
N GLU A 315 -18.72 11.93 -31.93
CA GLU A 315 -18.31 11.59 -33.29
C GLU A 315 -19.48 11.62 -34.28
N LYS A 316 -20.68 11.22 -33.86
CA LYS A 316 -21.90 11.28 -34.69
C LYS A 316 -22.42 12.70 -34.87
N LEU A 317 -22.36 13.52 -33.82
CA LEU A 317 -22.72 14.94 -33.89
C LEU A 317 -21.83 15.75 -34.85
N LYS A 318 -20.59 15.28 -35.11
CA LYS A 318 -19.67 15.89 -36.08
C LYS A 318 -20.07 15.65 -37.55
N ASN A 319 -20.87 14.62 -37.82
CA ASN A 319 -21.23 14.19 -39.18
C ASN A 319 -22.62 14.67 -39.62
N ASN A 320 -23.33 15.43 -38.77
CA ASN A 320 -24.59 16.10 -39.07
C ASN A 320 -24.35 17.62 -39.10
#